data_AF-A0A179HYQ4-F1
#
_entry.id   AF-A0A179HYQ4-F1
#
_cell.length_a   1.000
_cell.length_b   1.000
_cell.length_c   1.000
_cell.angle_alpha   90.00
_cell.angle_beta   90.00
_cell.angle_gamma   90.00
#
_symmetry.space_group_name_H-M   'P 1'
#
loop_
_entity.id
_entity.type
_entity.pdbx_description
1 polymer ?
#
loop_
_entity_poly.entity_id
_entity_poly.type
_entity_poly.pdbx_seq_one_letter_code
_entity_poly.pdbx_strand_id
1 'polypeptide(L)'
;GLAVFSFPTWIRPGNVVVNQLFGGYSGLSLLPITFDWTYVTAYLGNPLLAPTHSHVNTLVGLFCFILLPIIGITYSGALWSKYLPLVSSQVYDNTQAAYQVSKILGPGFTFDEQSYKDYSPLFLTPALALNYGLSFAALMSTLVHTGLYHGKEIWHRFRSSRNQEPDVHLKMMKKYDEAPDWWYGALFLVSLALGLVTTLAFDSQLPWWAFFLSLILAVIFMIPSSMILAVSNIVISLNVISAFLAGFMIPGRPIGVMIFKVFSVITLGQAQTYSGDLKLGHYMKIPPKVTLPS
;
A
#
# COMPACT_ATOMS: atom_id res chain seq x y z
N GLY A 1 18.26 18.67 -6.86
CA GLY A 1 19.13 18.23 -7.98
C GLY A 1 18.31 18.17 -9.24
N LEU A 2 18.94 18.13 -10.42
CA LEU A 2 18.32 18.04 -11.76
C LEU A 2 17.53 16.73 -11.98
N ALA A 3 16.53 16.48 -11.14
CA ALA A 3 15.81 15.21 -11.12
C ALA A 3 14.51 15.27 -11.94
N VAL A 4 14.01 16.47 -12.28
CA VAL A 4 12.78 16.62 -13.08
C VAL A 4 12.98 17.69 -14.14
N PHE A 5 12.91 17.29 -15.42
CA PHE A 5 13.08 18.17 -16.58
C PHE A 5 11.71 18.56 -17.15
N SER A 6 11.16 19.66 -16.62
CA SER A 6 9.88 20.23 -17.07
C SER A 6 10.10 21.39 -18.05
N PHE A 7 10.75 21.14 -19.19
CA PHE A 7 11.07 22.20 -20.16
C PHE A 7 9.86 23.08 -20.60
N PRO A 8 8.61 22.57 -20.71
CA PRO A 8 7.48 23.42 -21.09
C PRO A 8 7.19 24.52 -20.06
N THR A 9 7.48 24.25 -18.78
CA THR A 9 7.34 25.25 -17.70
C THR A 9 8.42 26.33 -17.78
N TRP A 10 9.58 26.06 -18.39
CA TRP A 10 10.62 27.08 -18.59
C TRP A 10 10.27 28.05 -19.73
N ILE A 11 9.56 27.56 -20.76
CA ILE A 11 9.10 28.39 -21.88
C ILE A 11 8.05 29.41 -21.39
N ARG A 12 7.18 29.01 -20.45
CA ARG A 12 6.15 29.91 -19.90
C ARG A 12 5.93 29.70 -18.39
N PRO A 13 6.82 30.23 -17.52
CA PRO A 13 6.83 29.91 -16.09
C PRO A 13 5.64 30.46 -15.30
N GLY A 14 5.00 31.54 -15.75
CA GLY A 14 3.84 32.12 -15.09
C GLY A 14 2.48 31.51 -15.48
N ASN A 15 2.44 30.54 -16.40
CA ASN A 15 1.16 29.98 -16.85
C ASN A 15 0.74 28.79 -15.98
N VAL A 16 -0.33 28.99 -15.22
CA VAL A 16 -0.92 27.99 -14.32
C VAL A 16 -1.29 26.71 -15.06
N VAL A 17 -1.87 26.81 -16.27
CA VAL A 17 -2.26 25.64 -17.07
C VAL A 17 -1.04 24.84 -17.54
N VAL A 18 0.03 25.53 -17.95
CA VAL A 18 1.27 24.86 -18.37
C VAL A 18 1.91 24.14 -17.19
N ASN A 19 1.92 24.76 -16.01
CA ASN A 19 2.42 24.11 -14.79
C ASN A 19 1.53 22.94 -14.34
N GLN A 20 0.21 23.04 -14.44
CA GLN A 20 -0.71 21.94 -14.10
C GLN A 20 -0.49 20.71 -14.99
N LEU A 21 -0.26 20.90 -16.28
CA LEU A 21 -0.09 19.79 -17.24
C LEU A 21 1.35 19.24 -17.27
N PHE A 22 2.36 20.11 -17.27
CA PHE A 22 3.76 19.73 -17.50
C PHE A 22 4.69 19.96 -16.30
N GLY A 23 4.18 20.51 -15.20
CA GLY A 23 4.95 20.75 -13.99
C GLY A 23 5.39 19.46 -13.33
N GLY A 24 6.66 19.43 -12.90
CA GLY A 24 7.33 18.27 -12.35
C GLY A 24 6.99 17.93 -10.89
N TYR A 25 6.65 18.94 -10.10
CA TYR A 25 6.39 18.81 -8.66
C TYR A 25 4.93 19.07 -8.29
N SER A 26 4.32 20.08 -8.93
CA SER A 26 2.95 20.52 -8.66
C SER A 26 1.96 20.19 -9.79
N GLY A 27 2.41 19.48 -10.82
CA GLY A 27 1.64 19.17 -12.03
C GLY A 27 1.63 17.68 -12.36
N LEU A 28 0.92 17.33 -13.44
CA LEU A 28 0.74 15.95 -13.90
C LEU A 28 1.98 15.32 -14.53
N SER A 29 3.00 16.13 -14.87
CA SER A 29 4.19 15.67 -15.59
C SER A 29 3.87 14.84 -16.84
N LEU A 30 3.02 15.35 -17.74
CA LEU A 30 2.63 14.64 -18.97
C LEU A 30 3.81 14.26 -19.88
N LEU A 31 4.93 14.97 -19.77
CA LEU A 31 6.21 14.62 -20.39
C LEU A 31 7.22 14.37 -19.26
N PRO A 32 7.23 13.17 -18.65
CA PRO A 32 8.08 12.88 -17.50
C PRO A 32 9.50 12.57 -17.98
N ILE A 33 10.32 13.61 -18.13
CA ILE A 33 11.75 13.45 -18.46
C ILE A 33 12.54 13.58 -17.16
N THR A 34 13.26 12.52 -16.80
CA THR A 34 14.20 12.50 -15.69
C THR A 34 15.45 11.74 -16.09
N PHE A 35 16.61 12.22 -15.62
CA PHE A 35 17.89 11.51 -15.72
C PHE A 35 18.35 11.02 -14.34
N ASP A 36 17.48 11.09 -13.33
CA ASP A 36 17.76 10.59 -11.99
C ASP A 36 17.19 9.17 -11.85
N TRP A 37 18.09 8.19 -11.77
CA TRP A 37 17.72 6.79 -11.58
C TRP A 37 16.93 6.57 -10.28
N THR A 38 17.12 7.41 -9.27
CA THR A 38 16.36 7.38 -8.02
C THR A 38 14.88 7.69 -8.28
N TYR A 39 14.57 8.62 -9.18
CA TYR A 39 13.19 8.93 -9.56
C TYR A 39 12.53 7.79 -10.34
N VAL A 40 13.29 7.12 -11.21
CA VAL A 40 12.79 5.97 -11.98
C VAL A 40 12.52 4.77 -11.05
N THR A 41 13.42 4.51 -10.11
CA THR A 41 13.33 3.36 -9.19
C THR A 41 12.37 3.61 -8.02
N ALA A 42 12.07 4.86 -7.65
CA ALA A 42 11.19 5.17 -6.52
C ALA A 42 9.77 4.57 -6.65
N TYR A 43 9.21 4.53 -7.85
CA TYR A 43 7.86 3.95 -8.07
C TYR A 43 7.90 2.50 -8.55
N LEU A 44 8.81 2.16 -9.46
CA LEU A 44 8.88 0.83 -10.08
C LEU A 44 9.75 -0.17 -9.30
N GLY A 45 10.38 0.27 -8.20
CA GLY A 45 11.38 -0.52 -7.49
C GLY A 45 12.59 -0.77 -8.40
N ASN A 46 12.76 -2.01 -8.86
CA ASN A 46 13.77 -2.34 -9.86
C ASN A 46 13.09 -2.61 -11.22
N PRO A 47 13.03 -1.62 -12.13
CA PRO A 47 12.33 -1.76 -13.41
C PRO A 47 12.96 -2.83 -14.31
N LEU A 48 14.23 -3.20 -14.09
CA LEU A 48 14.93 -4.23 -14.86
C LEU A 48 14.46 -5.65 -14.53
N LEU A 49 13.88 -5.85 -13.35
CA LEU A 49 13.37 -7.16 -12.91
C LEU A 49 11.92 -7.40 -13.35
N ALA A 50 11.16 -6.33 -13.60
CA ALA A 50 9.76 -6.42 -13.98
C ALA A 50 9.61 -6.70 -15.49
N PRO A 51 8.69 -7.61 -15.88
CA PRO A 51 8.48 -7.93 -17.28
C PRO A 51 7.87 -6.75 -18.07
N THR A 52 8.18 -6.65 -19.35
CA THR A 52 7.75 -5.54 -20.22
C THR A 52 6.22 -5.35 -20.23
N HIS A 53 5.45 -6.44 -20.18
CA HIS A 53 3.99 -6.35 -20.11
C HIS A 53 3.48 -5.63 -18.86
N SER A 54 4.13 -5.79 -17.71
CA SER A 54 3.75 -5.09 -16.48
C SER A 54 4.00 -3.58 -16.59
N HIS A 55 5.07 -3.17 -17.26
CA HIS A 55 5.36 -1.76 -17.52
C HIS A 55 4.33 -1.12 -18.44
N VAL A 56 4.02 -1.77 -19.57
CA VAL A 56 3.01 -1.27 -20.52
C VAL A 56 1.65 -1.21 -19.86
N ASN A 57 1.24 -2.23 -19.11
CA ASN A 57 -0.02 -2.25 -18.37
C ASN A 57 -0.09 -1.11 -17.34
N THR A 58 1.00 -0.86 -16.59
CA THR A 58 1.07 0.22 -15.61
C THR A 58 0.98 1.60 -16.27
N LEU A 59 1.61 1.79 -17.43
CA LEU A 59 1.55 3.02 -18.20
C LEU A 59 0.15 3.29 -18.75
N VAL A 60 -0.50 2.27 -19.34
CA VAL A 60 -1.89 2.36 -19.79
C VAL A 60 -2.82 2.65 -18.61
N GLY A 61 -2.61 1.98 -17.48
CA GLY A 61 -3.37 2.22 -16.26
C GLY A 61 -3.20 3.64 -15.72
N LEU A 62 -1.97 4.16 -15.70
CA LEU A 62 -1.68 5.55 -15.31
C LEU A 62 -2.42 6.54 -16.22
N PHE A 63 -2.38 6.32 -17.54
CA PHE A 63 -3.06 7.21 -18.48
C PHE A 63 -4.59 7.16 -18.32
N CYS A 64 -5.17 5.97 -18.32
CA CYS A 64 -6.63 5.77 -18.31
C CYS A 64 -7.28 6.05 -16.96
N PHE A 65 -6.65 5.67 -15.84
CA PHE A 65 -7.27 5.74 -14.51
C PHE A 65 -6.80 6.93 -13.68
N ILE A 66 -5.64 7.52 -13.98
CA ILE A 66 -5.10 8.65 -13.20
C ILE A 66 -5.12 9.93 -14.04
N LEU A 67 -4.40 9.99 -15.17
CA LEU A 67 -4.23 11.23 -15.93
C LEU A 67 -5.54 11.74 -16.53
N LEU A 68 -6.26 10.90 -17.29
CA LEU A 68 -7.53 11.31 -17.92
C LEU A 68 -8.58 11.74 -16.87
N PRO A 69 -8.82 10.98 -15.78
CA PRO A 69 -9.79 11.40 -14.77
C PRO A 69 -9.37 12.66 -14.00
N ILE A 70 -8.08 12.84 -13.66
CA ILE A 70 -7.64 14.07 -12.99
C ILE A 70 -7.88 15.29 -13.87
N ILE A 71 -7.51 15.21 -15.16
CA ILE A 71 -7.78 16.28 -16.14
C ILE A 71 -9.28 16.55 -16.19
N GLY A 72 -10.10 15.51 -16.34
CA GLY A 72 -11.56 15.61 -16.37
C GLY A 72 -12.14 16.29 -15.14
N ILE A 73 -11.76 15.87 -13.93
CA ILE A 73 -12.23 16.44 -12.66
C ILE A 73 -11.79 17.90 -12.51
N THR A 74 -10.55 18.21 -12.88
CA THR A 74 -9.99 19.56 -12.72
C THR A 74 -10.67 20.56 -13.65
N TYR A 75 -10.83 20.22 -14.94
CA TYR A 75 -11.41 21.14 -15.91
C TYR A 75 -12.95 21.19 -15.88
N SER A 76 -13.63 20.12 -15.44
CA SER A 76 -15.08 20.16 -15.18
C SER A 76 -15.42 20.97 -13.92
N GLY A 77 -14.47 21.13 -12.99
CA GLY A 77 -14.70 21.74 -11.68
C GLY A 77 -15.44 20.84 -10.68
N ALA A 78 -15.50 19.54 -10.94
CA ALA A 78 -16.05 18.58 -9.99
C ALA A 78 -15.22 18.52 -8.70
N LEU A 79 -15.84 18.18 -7.57
CA LEU A 79 -15.18 18.02 -6.26
C LEU A 79 -14.43 19.27 -5.78
N TRP A 80 -14.94 20.47 -6.08
CA TRP A 80 -14.31 21.75 -5.72
C TRP A 80 -12.86 21.89 -6.25
N SER A 81 -12.51 21.13 -7.29
CA SER A 81 -11.16 21.05 -7.86
C SER A 81 -10.61 22.39 -8.35
N LYS A 82 -11.48 23.35 -8.72
CA LYS A 82 -11.07 24.71 -9.12
C LYS A 82 -10.38 25.49 -8.01
N TYR A 83 -10.68 25.15 -6.76
CA TYR A 83 -10.15 25.82 -5.56
C TYR A 83 -9.00 25.03 -4.92
N LEU A 84 -8.64 23.87 -5.48
CA LEU A 84 -7.64 22.98 -4.91
C LEU A 84 -6.48 22.78 -5.89
N PRO A 85 -5.26 22.52 -5.38
CA PRO A 85 -4.18 22.09 -6.26
C PRO A 85 -4.52 20.74 -6.89
N LEU A 86 -4.10 20.56 -8.14
CA LEU A 86 -4.42 19.38 -8.93
C LEU A 86 -3.74 18.12 -8.37
N VAL A 87 -2.46 18.24 -8.00
CA VAL A 87 -1.68 17.19 -7.32
C VAL A 87 -1.18 17.73 -5.97
N SER A 88 -1.58 17.09 -4.88
CA SER A 88 -1.01 17.30 -3.54
C SER A 88 -1.36 16.11 -2.65
N SER A 89 -0.46 15.75 -1.74
CA SER A 89 -0.71 14.78 -0.67
C SER A 89 -1.38 15.41 0.57
N GLN A 90 -1.52 16.73 0.60
CA GLN A 90 -2.17 17.44 1.70
C GLN A 90 -3.69 17.47 1.52
N VAL A 91 -4.38 17.55 2.65
CA VAL A 91 -5.83 17.76 2.72
C VAL A 91 -6.08 19.22 3.12
N TYR A 92 -7.14 19.81 2.58
CA TYR A 92 -7.44 21.23 2.75
C TYR A 92 -8.74 21.44 3.51
N ASP A 93 -8.85 22.61 4.17
CA ASP A 93 -10.12 23.12 4.70
C ASP A 93 -10.86 23.97 3.65
N ASN A 94 -12.07 24.42 4.00
CA ASN A 94 -12.91 25.30 3.18
C ASN A 94 -12.26 26.63 2.79
N THR A 95 -11.14 27.01 3.42
CA THR A 95 -10.39 28.24 3.10
C THR A 95 -9.14 27.97 2.27
N GLN A 96 -8.96 26.74 1.77
CA GLN A 96 -7.78 26.29 1.04
C GLN A 96 -6.50 26.28 1.89
N ALA A 97 -6.61 26.38 3.21
CA ALA A 97 -5.49 26.19 4.12
C ALA A 97 -5.29 24.69 4.41
N ALA A 98 -4.09 24.32 4.83
CA ALA A 98 -3.80 22.95 5.23
C ALA A 98 -4.70 22.54 6.42
N TYR A 99 -5.35 21.38 6.31
CA TYR A 99 -6.34 20.94 7.28
C TYR A 99 -5.70 20.68 8.66
N GLN A 100 -6.19 21.37 9.69
CA GLN A 100 -5.65 21.26 11.04
C GLN A 100 -6.40 20.19 11.84
N VAL A 101 -5.82 18.98 11.91
CA VAL A 101 -6.42 17.85 12.62
C VAL A 101 -6.61 18.12 14.12
N SER A 102 -5.74 18.93 14.75
CA SER A 102 -5.87 19.29 16.17
C SER A 102 -7.18 20.01 16.51
N LYS A 103 -7.82 20.70 15.55
CA LYS A 103 -9.08 21.41 15.77
C LYS A 103 -10.30 20.49 15.89
N ILE A 104 -10.18 19.24 15.47
CA ILE A 104 -11.28 18.25 15.47
C ILE A 104 -11.04 17.11 16.47
N LEU A 105 -9.98 17.23 17.29
CA LEU A 105 -9.62 16.26 18.31
C LEU A 105 -10.04 16.79 19.68
N GLY A 106 -10.94 16.06 20.34
CA GLY A 106 -11.36 16.31 21.71
C GLY A 106 -10.36 15.75 22.75
N PRO A 107 -10.74 15.78 24.04
CA PRO A 107 -9.94 15.22 25.12
C PRO A 107 -9.57 13.75 24.85
N GLY A 108 -8.31 13.39 25.09
CA GLY A 108 -7.82 12.02 24.84
C GLY A 108 -7.65 11.68 23.36
N PHE A 109 -7.54 12.66 22.46
CA PHE A 109 -7.35 12.48 21.00
C PHE A 109 -8.49 11.70 20.33
N THR A 110 -9.72 11.80 20.86
CA THR A 110 -10.92 11.25 20.20
C THR A 110 -11.46 12.26 19.20
N PHE A 111 -12.14 11.77 18.16
CA PHE A 111 -12.79 12.65 17.20
C PHE A 111 -13.99 13.35 17.84
N ASP A 112 -14.08 14.67 17.69
CA ASP A 112 -15.24 15.46 18.10
C ASP A 112 -16.02 15.94 16.87
N GLU A 113 -17.24 15.43 16.73
CA GLU A 113 -18.13 15.73 15.60
C GLU A 113 -18.60 17.20 15.61
N GLN A 114 -18.77 17.81 16.80
CA GLN A 114 -19.22 19.19 16.89
C GLN A 114 -18.12 20.14 16.43
N SER A 115 -16.91 19.98 16.97
CA SER A 115 -15.73 20.73 16.51
C SER A 115 -15.44 20.53 15.02
N TYR A 116 -15.73 19.35 14.47
CA TYR A 116 -15.62 19.09 13.02
C TYR A 116 -16.61 19.91 12.20
N LYS A 117 -17.89 19.96 12.61
CA LYS A 117 -18.93 20.75 11.93
C LYS A 117 -18.66 22.24 12.02
N ASP A 118 -18.12 22.69 13.16
CA ASP A 118 -17.81 24.10 13.40
C ASP A 118 -16.53 24.56 12.67
N TYR A 119 -15.55 23.65 12.47
CA TYR A 119 -14.32 23.96 11.76
C TYR A 119 -14.50 23.90 10.24
N SER A 120 -14.60 22.70 9.66
CA SER A 120 -14.63 22.52 8.21
C SER A 120 -14.76 21.05 7.79
N PRO A 121 -15.51 20.75 6.70
CA PRO A 121 -15.38 19.48 6.01
C PRO A 121 -13.98 19.32 5.37
N LEU A 122 -13.55 18.08 5.14
CA LEU A 122 -12.27 17.79 4.50
C LEU A 122 -12.39 17.89 2.97
N PHE A 123 -11.47 18.64 2.36
CA PHE A 123 -11.36 18.75 0.91
C PHE A 123 -10.12 18.03 0.39
N LEU A 124 -10.34 16.97 -0.38
CA LEU A 124 -9.28 16.18 -1.01
C LEU A 124 -8.99 16.72 -2.41
N THR A 125 -7.70 16.78 -2.78
CA THR A 125 -7.32 17.11 -4.16
C THR A 125 -7.79 16.02 -5.13
N PRO A 126 -8.00 16.36 -6.42
CA PRO A 126 -8.39 15.36 -7.42
C PRO A 126 -7.48 14.14 -7.47
N ALA A 127 -6.16 14.36 -7.43
CA ALA A 127 -5.18 13.27 -7.42
C ALA A 127 -5.28 12.40 -6.15
N LEU A 128 -5.44 13.02 -4.97
CA LEU A 128 -5.54 12.29 -3.71
C LEU A 128 -6.85 11.48 -3.63
N ALA A 129 -7.98 12.07 -4.04
CA ALA A 129 -9.28 11.40 -4.06
C ALA A 129 -9.26 10.17 -4.99
N LEU A 130 -8.69 10.31 -6.19
CA LEU A 130 -8.52 9.18 -7.11
C LEU A 130 -7.56 8.13 -6.56
N ASN A 131 -6.47 8.52 -5.90
CA ASN A 131 -5.55 7.58 -5.29
C ASN A 131 -6.24 6.70 -4.23
N TYR A 132 -7.08 7.29 -3.38
CA TYR A 132 -7.89 6.53 -2.42
C TYR A 132 -8.87 5.58 -3.13
N GLY A 133 -9.63 6.08 -4.12
CA GLY A 133 -10.60 5.27 -4.87
C GLY A 133 -9.97 4.10 -5.61
N LEU A 134 -8.85 4.35 -6.32
CA LEU A 134 -8.12 3.33 -7.06
C LEU A 134 -7.42 2.34 -6.14
N SER A 135 -7.01 2.74 -4.93
CA SER A 135 -6.46 1.81 -3.95
C SER A 135 -7.48 0.73 -3.56
N PHE A 136 -8.75 1.11 -3.36
CA PHE A 136 -9.82 0.12 -3.13
C PHE A 136 -10.05 -0.77 -4.34
N ALA A 137 -10.12 -0.18 -5.54
CA ALA A 137 -10.31 -0.92 -6.77
C ALA A 137 -9.17 -1.92 -7.04
N ALA A 138 -7.91 -1.53 -6.78
CA ALA A 138 -6.74 -2.38 -6.95
C ALA A 138 -6.75 -3.58 -5.99
N LEU A 139 -7.13 -3.37 -4.72
CA LEU A 139 -7.24 -4.44 -3.73
C LEU A 139 -8.36 -5.43 -4.07
N MET A 140 -9.52 -4.94 -4.48
CA MET A 140 -10.62 -5.80 -4.91
C MET A 140 -10.30 -6.54 -6.21
N SER A 141 -9.69 -5.85 -7.17
CA SER A 141 -9.21 -6.44 -8.42
C SER A 141 -8.19 -7.55 -8.15
N THR A 142 -7.29 -7.35 -7.18
CA THR A 142 -6.31 -8.37 -6.75
C THR A 142 -7.01 -9.63 -6.26
N LEU A 143 -8.00 -9.50 -5.36
CA LEU A 143 -8.76 -10.64 -4.86
C LEU A 143 -9.49 -11.40 -5.98
N VAL A 144 -10.19 -10.66 -6.84
CA VAL A 144 -10.96 -11.24 -7.95
C VAL A 144 -10.03 -11.90 -8.97
N HIS A 145 -8.94 -11.25 -9.34
CA HIS A 145 -7.96 -11.76 -10.30
C HIS A 145 -7.29 -13.03 -9.77
N THR A 146 -6.79 -13.02 -8.52
CA THR A 146 -6.20 -14.20 -7.90
C THR A 146 -7.23 -15.33 -7.78
N GLY A 147 -8.46 -15.03 -7.36
CA GLY A 147 -9.51 -16.04 -7.22
C GLY A 147 -9.90 -16.70 -8.55
N LEU A 148 -10.09 -15.92 -9.61
CA LEU A 148 -10.54 -16.43 -10.92
C LEU A 148 -9.43 -17.13 -11.70
N TYR A 149 -8.23 -16.54 -11.77
CA TYR A 149 -7.15 -17.06 -12.61
C TYR A 149 -6.26 -18.05 -11.89
N HIS A 150 -6.01 -17.83 -10.59
CA HIS A 150 -5.07 -18.65 -9.81
C HIS A 150 -5.75 -19.51 -8.74
N GLY A 151 -7.06 -19.39 -8.52
CA GLY A 151 -7.76 -20.12 -7.46
C GLY A 151 -7.62 -21.65 -7.56
N LYS A 152 -7.71 -22.21 -8.78
CA LYS A 152 -7.51 -23.65 -9.01
C LYS A 152 -6.08 -24.09 -8.70
N GLU A 153 -5.11 -23.27 -9.10
CA GLU A 153 -3.70 -23.53 -8.85
C GLU A 153 -3.36 -23.43 -7.37
N ILE A 154 -3.87 -22.41 -6.67
CA ILE A 154 -3.72 -22.24 -5.22
C ILE A 154 -4.32 -23.43 -4.50
N TRP A 155 -5.53 -23.86 -4.86
CA TRP A 155 -6.17 -25.02 -4.25
C TRP A 155 -5.38 -26.31 -4.47
N HIS A 156 -4.90 -26.52 -5.70
CA HIS A 156 -4.07 -27.66 -6.03
C HIS A 156 -2.75 -27.66 -5.25
N ARG A 157 -2.02 -26.53 -5.23
CA ARG A 157 -0.76 -26.39 -4.48
C ARG A 157 -0.96 -26.50 -2.98
N PHE A 158 -2.05 -25.96 -2.44
CA PHE A 158 -2.39 -26.09 -1.03
C PHE A 158 -2.58 -27.56 -0.64
N ARG A 159 -3.33 -28.33 -1.46
CA ARG A 159 -3.60 -29.76 -1.23
C ARG A 159 -2.39 -30.65 -1.51
N SER A 160 -1.57 -30.30 -2.51
CA SER A 160 -0.41 -31.07 -2.95
C SER A 160 0.90 -30.65 -2.26
N SER A 161 0.88 -29.64 -1.38
CA SER A 161 2.06 -29.08 -0.71
C SER A 161 2.93 -30.13 0.01
N ARG A 162 2.31 -31.20 0.53
CA ARG A 162 3.03 -32.30 1.18
C ARG A 162 3.62 -33.35 0.22
N ASN A 163 3.12 -33.41 -1.02
CA ASN A 163 3.47 -34.43 -2.01
C ASN A 163 4.05 -33.82 -3.30
N GLN A 164 4.76 -32.70 -3.18
CA GLN A 164 5.28 -31.98 -4.33
C GLN A 164 6.47 -32.74 -4.95
N GLU A 165 6.46 -32.94 -6.27
CA GLU A 165 7.59 -33.56 -6.96
C GLU A 165 8.85 -32.70 -6.71
N PRO A 166 9.94 -33.30 -6.20
CA PRO A 166 11.10 -32.53 -5.79
C PRO A 166 11.79 -31.99 -7.04
N ASP A 167 11.76 -30.66 -7.20
CA ASP A 167 12.57 -29.98 -8.19
C ASP A 167 14.06 -30.13 -7.86
N VAL A 168 14.94 -29.77 -8.80
CA VAL A 168 16.39 -29.95 -8.63
C VAL A 168 16.90 -29.21 -7.39
N HIS A 169 16.31 -28.06 -7.06
CA HIS A 169 16.65 -27.29 -5.86
C HIS A 169 16.19 -27.97 -4.57
N LEU A 170 14.96 -28.49 -4.52
CA LEU A 170 14.41 -29.22 -3.39
C LEU A 170 15.15 -30.55 -3.18
N LYS A 171 15.59 -31.24 -4.24
CA LYS A 171 16.49 -32.40 -4.14
C LYS A 171 17.82 -32.05 -3.47
N MET A 172 18.42 -30.91 -3.81
CA MET A 172 19.67 -30.44 -3.18
C MET A 172 19.44 -29.95 -1.74
N MET A 173 18.28 -29.36 -1.46
CA MET A 173 17.90 -28.87 -0.13
C MET A 173 17.56 -29.98 0.85
N LYS A 174 17.15 -31.18 0.39
CA LYS A 174 16.91 -32.37 1.24
C LYS A 174 18.12 -32.81 2.08
N LYS A 175 19.33 -32.31 1.77
CA LYS A 175 20.53 -32.53 2.60
C LYS A 175 20.48 -31.78 3.94
N TYR A 176 19.70 -30.70 4.01
CA TYR A 176 19.53 -29.91 5.22
C TYR A 176 18.27 -30.35 5.97
N ASP A 177 18.40 -30.55 7.28
CA ASP A 177 17.24 -30.74 8.14
C ASP A 177 16.33 -29.52 8.07
N GLU A 178 15.05 -29.75 7.80
CA GLU A 178 14.02 -28.73 7.91
C GLU A 178 13.93 -28.22 9.36
N ALA A 179 13.60 -26.94 9.51
CA ALA A 179 13.37 -26.39 10.83
C ALA A 179 12.06 -26.96 11.40
N PRO A 180 12.02 -27.34 12.69
CA PRO A 180 10.79 -27.84 13.29
C PRO A 180 9.66 -26.80 13.23
N ASP A 181 8.46 -27.21 12.82
CA ASP A 181 7.28 -26.33 12.72
C ASP A 181 6.96 -25.59 14.03
N TRP A 182 7.34 -26.15 15.18
CA TRP A 182 7.11 -25.53 16.49
C TRP A 182 7.92 -24.25 16.71
N TRP A 183 9.07 -24.05 16.04
CA TRP A 183 9.83 -22.78 16.11
C TRP A 183 9.01 -21.63 15.55
N TYR A 184 8.36 -21.84 14.40
CA TYR A 184 7.43 -20.88 13.81
C TYR A 184 6.21 -20.64 14.70
N GLY A 185 5.64 -21.71 15.26
CA GLY A 185 4.52 -21.62 16.19
C GLY A 185 4.84 -20.82 17.45
N ALA A 186 6.01 -21.06 18.06
CA ALA A 186 6.47 -20.34 19.24
C ALA A 186 6.73 -18.85 18.93
N LEU A 187 7.43 -18.55 17.83
CA LEU A 187 7.69 -17.18 17.40
C LEU A 187 6.38 -16.42 17.11
N PHE A 188 5.42 -17.08 16.46
CA PHE A 188 4.10 -16.51 16.20
C PHE A 188 3.35 -16.20 17.51
N LEU A 189 3.33 -17.13 18.46
CA LEU A 189 2.67 -16.93 19.75
C LEU A 189 3.32 -15.82 20.59
N VAL A 190 4.65 -15.75 20.61
CA VAL A 190 5.39 -14.68 21.31
C VAL A 190 5.08 -13.33 20.67
N SER A 191 5.14 -13.24 19.33
CA SER A 191 4.85 -12.00 18.60
C SER A 191 3.40 -11.54 18.78
N LEU A 192 2.45 -12.49 18.78
CA LEU A 192 1.03 -12.22 19.02
C LEU A 192 0.79 -11.74 20.46
N ALA A 193 1.44 -12.37 21.44
CA ALA A 193 1.36 -11.95 22.83
C ALA A 193 1.94 -10.54 23.04
N LEU A 194 3.11 -10.24 22.46
CA LEU A 194 3.71 -8.91 22.52
C LEU A 194 2.84 -7.84 21.83
N GLY A 195 2.24 -8.16 20.67
CA GLY A 195 1.30 -7.28 19.99
C GLY A 195 0.03 -7.00 20.81
N LEU A 196 -0.49 -8.02 21.49
CA LEU A 196 -1.66 -7.87 22.35
C LEU A 196 -1.33 -7.11 23.65
N VAL A 197 -0.17 -7.37 24.26
CA VAL A 197 0.29 -6.62 25.43
C VAL A 197 0.51 -5.16 25.09
N THR A 198 1.13 -4.84 23.95
CA THR A 198 1.35 -3.45 23.53
C THR A 198 0.05 -2.72 23.23
N THR A 199 -0.98 -3.39 22.71
CA THR A 199 -2.30 -2.77 22.53
C THR A 199 -3.03 -2.58 23.86
N LEU A 200 -2.92 -3.49 24.82
CA LEU A 200 -3.62 -3.38 26.12
C LEU A 200 -2.88 -2.54 27.18
N ALA A 201 -1.55 -2.47 27.14
CA ALA A 201 -0.75 -1.78 28.14
C ALA A 201 -0.79 -0.25 28.00
N PHE A 202 -1.05 0.25 26.78
CA PHE A 202 -1.15 1.67 26.48
C PHE A 202 -2.59 2.06 26.17
N ASP A 203 -2.95 3.34 26.40
CA ASP A 203 -4.26 3.91 26.04
C ASP A 203 -4.37 4.08 24.51
N SER A 204 -4.37 2.95 23.82
CA SER A 204 -4.25 2.81 22.38
C SER A 204 -5.59 3.02 21.67
N GLN A 205 -6.67 3.29 22.42
CA GLN A 205 -8.05 3.41 21.95
C GLN A 205 -8.58 2.18 21.16
N LEU A 206 -7.76 1.15 20.97
CA LEU A 206 -8.04 -0.03 20.15
C LEU A 206 -8.60 -1.16 21.04
N PRO A 207 -9.82 -1.66 20.77
CA PRO A 207 -10.33 -2.83 21.46
C PRO A 207 -9.52 -4.08 21.13
N TRP A 208 -9.34 -4.98 22.11
CA TRP A 208 -8.57 -6.22 21.95
C TRP A 208 -9.01 -7.09 20.75
N TRP A 209 -10.30 -7.10 20.42
CA TRP A 209 -10.85 -7.86 19.30
C TRP A 209 -10.44 -7.30 17.94
N ALA A 210 -10.26 -5.98 17.84
CA ALA A 210 -9.85 -5.33 16.60
C ALA A 210 -8.40 -5.66 16.22
N PHE A 211 -7.55 -5.97 17.20
CA PHE A 211 -6.19 -6.47 16.95
C PHE A 211 -6.22 -7.77 16.14
N PHE A 212 -7.02 -8.75 16.56
CA PHE A 212 -7.17 -10.02 15.82
C PHE A 212 -7.75 -9.81 14.42
N LEU A 213 -8.69 -8.89 14.25
CA LEU A 213 -9.25 -8.58 12.94
C LEU A 213 -8.21 -7.94 12.01
N SER A 214 -7.29 -7.13 12.54
CA SER A 214 -6.19 -6.57 11.75
C SER A 214 -5.26 -7.65 11.20
N LEU A 215 -5.00 -8.71 11.98
CA LEU A 215 -4.22 -9.87 11.56
C LEU A 215 -4.98 -10.74 10.54
N ILE A 216 -6.27 -10.99 10.77
CA ILE A 216 -7.12 -11.72 9.82
C ILE A 216 -7.15 -11.01 8.46
N LEU A 217 -7.27 -9.67 8.46
CA LEU A 217 -7.20 -8.87 7.25
C LEU A 217 -5.86 -9.07 6.51
N ALA A 218 -4.74 -9.01 7.25
CA ALA A 218 -3.42 -9.26 6.67
C ALA A 218 -3.31 -10.66 6.05
N VAL A 219 -3.82 -11.70 6.73
CA VAL A 219 -3.80 -13.10 6.24
C VAL A 219 -4.61 -13.26 4.96
N ILE A 220 -5.82 -12.67 4.88
CA ILE A 220 -6.67 -12.75 3.67
C ILE A 220 -5.94 -12.18 2.46
N PHE A 221 -5.26 -11.04 2.62
CA PHE A 221 -4.54 -10.38 1.55
C PHE A 221 -3.10 -10.89 1.35
N MET A 222 -2.62 -11.79 2.22
CA MET A 222 -1.26 -12.33 2.15
C MET A 222 -1.01 -13.08 0.85
N ILE A 223 -1.85 -14.07 0.52
CA ILE A 223 -1.67 -14.91 -0.67
C ILE A 223 -1.83 -14.09 -1.96
N PRO A 224 -2.92 -13.32 -2.15
CA PRO A 224 -3.15 -12.58 -3.39
C PRO A 224 -2.08 -11.52 -3.65
N SER A 225 -1.74 -10.72 -2.63
CA SER A 225 -0.75 -9.65 -2.79
C SER A 225 0.66 -10.19 -3.05
N SER A 226 1.07 -11.26 -2.36
CA SER A 226 2.39 -11.88 -2.56
C SER A 226 2.50 -12.51 -3.95
N MET A 227 1.41 -13.07 -4.48
CA MET A 227 1.39 -13.63 -5.82
C MET A 227 1.56 -12.56 -6.90
N ILE A 228 0.84 -11.43 -6.77
CA ILE A 228 1.00 -10.30 -7.70
C ILE A 228 2.42 -9.73 -7.60
N LEU A 229 2.95 -9.57 -6.40
CA LEU A 229 4.34 -9.16 -6.21
C LEU A 229 5.32 -10.11 -6.91
N ALA A 230 5.12 -11.42 -6.79
CA ALA A 230 6.00 -12.41 -7.39
C ALA A 230 5.96 -12.42 -8.94
N VAL A 231 4.82 -12.07 -9.55
CA VAL A 231 4.66 -12.10 -11.02
C VAL A 231 4.98 -10.75 -11.66
N SER A 232 4.53 -9.66 -11.04
CA SER A 232 4.56 -8.31 -11.62
C SER A 232 5.62 -7.39 -11.00
N ASN A 233 6.23 -7.81 -9.89
CA ASN A 233 7.17 -7.01 -9.09
C ASN A 233 6.55 -5.71 -8.53
N ILE A 234 5.22 -5.67 -8.36
CA ILE A 234 4.49 -4.51 -7.80
C ILE A 234 3.98 -4.86 -6.41
N VAL A 235 4.30 -4.00 -5.43
CA VAL A 235 3.83 -4.12 -4.04
C VAL A 235 2.46 -3.47 -3.91
N ILE A 236 1.48 -4.22 -3.42
CA ILE A 236 0.15 -3.72 -3.11
C ILE A 236 0.04 -3.51 -1.60
N SER A 237 -0.31 -2.29 -1.20
CA SER A 237 -0.42 -1.90 0.22
C SER A 237 -1.86 -1.92 0.72
N LEU A 238 -2.07 -2.38 1.95
CA LEU A 238 -3.36 -2.35 2.66
C LEU A 238 -3.66 -1.00 3.33
N ASN A 239 -2.82 0.00 3.12
CA ASN A 239 -2.87 1.29 3.84
C ASN A 239 -4.28 1.92 3.86
N VAL A 240 -4.93 1.97 2.69
CA VAL A 240 -6.23 2.61 2.55
C VAL A 240 -7.37 1.76 3.12
N ILE A 241 -7.43 0.47 2.78
CA ILE A 241 -8.54 -0.40 3.21
C ILE A 241 -8.53 -0.68 4.70
N SER A 242 -7.34 -0.83 5.30
CA SER A 242 -7.21 -1.12 6.74
C SER A 242 -7.68 0.06 7.58
N ALA A 243 -7.27 1.28 7.22
CA ALA A 243 -7.73 2.49 7.88
C ALA A 243 -9.24 2.71 7.69
N PHE A 244 -9.77 2.44 6.50
CA PHE A 244 -11.19 2.55 6.21
C PHE A 244 -12.02 1.57 7.04
N LEU A 245 -11.70 0.28 7.01
CA LEU A 245 -12.39 -0.75 7.80
C LEU A 245 -12.33 -0.45 9.30
N ALA A 246 -11.14 -0.10 9.81
CA ALA A 246 -10.97 0.26 11.21
C ALA A 246 -11.80 1.49 11.61
N GLY A 247 -11.91 2.50 10.74
CA GLY A 247 -12.73 3.68 10.97
C GLY A 247 -14.22 3.35 11.12
N PHE A 248 -14.73 2.38 10.35
CA PHE A 248 -16.10 1.88 10.51
C PHE A 248 -16.30 1.04 11.77
N MET A 249 -15.31 0.24 12.15
CA MET A 249 -15.40 -0.68 13.27
C MET A 249 -15.19 0.00 14.63
N ILE A 250 -14.37 1.05 14.66
CA ILE A 250 -14.00 1.80 15.87
C ILE A 250 -14.24 3.30 15.61
N PRO A 251 -15.50 3.73 15.53
CA PRO A 251 -15.82 5.12 15.22
C PRO A 251 -15.29 6.05 16.31
N GLY A 252 -14.77 7.19 15.87
CA GLY A 252 -14.33 8.28 16.75
C GLY A 252 -13.02 8.06 17.51
N ARG A 253 -12.27 7.00 17.18
CA ARG A 253 -10.99 6.65 17.82
C ARG A 253 -9.81 6.64 16.83
N PRO A 254 -9.27 7.82 16.45
CA PRO A 254 -8.22 7.94 15.45
C PRO A 254 -6.94 7.15 15.77
N ILE A 255 -6.53 7.10 17.04
CA ILE A 255 -5.32 6.37 17.45
C ILE A 255 -5.50 4.88 17.22
N GLY A 256 -6.67 4.33 17.58
CA GLY A 256 -7.00 2.94 17.36
C GLY A 256 -7.01 2.58 15.87
N VAL A 257 -7.55 3.45 15.02
CA VAL A 257 -7.53 3.28 13.56
C VAL A 257 -6.10 3.22 13.01
N MET A 258 -5.20 4.10 13.50
CA MET A 258 -3.80 4.07 13.08
C MET A 258 -3.09 2.78 13.50
N ILE A 259 -3.30 2.31 14.73
CA ILE A 259 -2.68 1.09 15.24
C ILE A 259 -3.18 -0.13 14.47
N PHE A 260 -4.49 -0.23 14.20
CA PHE A 260 -5.05 -1.29 13.35
C PHE A 260 -4.38 -1.31 11.98
N LYS A 261 -4.26 -0.14 11.34
CA LYS A 261 -3.58 -0.01 10.05
C LYS A 261 -2.13 -0.46 10.12
N VAL A 262 -1.37 -0.07 11.14
CA VAL A 262 0.04 -0.45 11.29
C VAL A 262 0.18 -1.96 11.37
N PHE A 263 -0.61 -2.63 12.22
CA PHE A 263 -0.55 -4.08 12.32
C PHE A 263 -0.92 -4.77 10.99
N SER A 264 -2.02 -4.37 10.34
CA SER A 264 -2.39 -4.98 9.05
C SER A 264 -1.35 -4.77 7.94
N VAL A 265 -0.81 -3.55 7.81
CA VAL A 265 0.09 -3.19 6.71
C VAL A 265 1.49 -3.76 6.93
N ILE A 266 2.04 -3.63 8.14
CA ILE A 266 3.40 -4.09 8.43
C ILE A 266 3.45 -5.61 8.47
N THR A 267 2.47 -6.29 9.06
CA THR A 267 2.42 -7.75 9.03
C THR A 267 2.36 -8.29 7.61
N LEU A 268 1.59 -7.65 6.71
CA LEU A 268 1.57 -8.04 5.30
C LEU A 268 2.92 -7.81 4.61
N GLY A 269 3.52 -6.63 4.81
CA GLY A 269 4.81 -6.29 4.20
C GLY A 269 5.93 -7.22 4.65
N GLN A 270 5.99 -7.53 5.95
CA GLN A 270 6.96 -8.49 6.50
C GLN A 270 6.75 -9.89 5.92
N ALA A 271 5.50 -10.33 5.76
CA ALA A 271 5.22 -11.62 5.13
C ALA A 271 5.67 -11.69 3.66
N GLN A 272 5.52 -10.60 2.90
CA GLN A 272 5.98 -10.50 1.52
C GLN A 272 7.51 -10.57 1.42
N THR A 273 8.21 -9.77 2.23
CA THR A 273 9.69 -9.77 2.28
C THR A 273 10.21 -11.13 2.71
N TYR A 274 9.67 -11.69 3.79
CA TYR A 274 10.06 -13.01 4.29
C TYR A 274 9.83 -14.12 3.26
N SER A 275 8.73 -14.08 2.50
CA SER A 275 8.50 -15.02 1.40
C SER A 275 9.55 -14.87 0.28
N GLY A 276 10.03 -13.66 0.03
CA GLY A 276 11.13 -13.40 -0.90
C GLY A 276 12.45 -13.97 -0.40
N ASP A 277 12.75 -13.76 0.87
CA ASP A 277 13.98 -14.22 1.52
C ASP A 277 14.05 -15.75 1.60
N LEU A 278 12.93 -16.43 1.89
CA LEU A 278 12.85 -17.88 1.83
C LEU A 278 13.16 -18.42 0.43
N LYS A 279 12.66 -17.74 -0.62
CA LYS A 279 12.92 -18.12 -2.00
C LYS A 279 14.39 -17.89 -2.36
N LEU A 280 14.98 -16.78 -1.92
CA LEU A 280 16.40 -16.50 -2.11
C LEU A 280 17.28 -17.51 -1.38
N GLY A 281 16.98 -17.81 -0.11
CA GLY A 281 17.67 -18.81 0.70
C GLY A 281 17.62 -20.19 0.07
N HIS A 282 16.47 -20.57 -0.49
CA HIS A 282 16.32 -21.80 -1.25
C HIS A 282 17.22 -21.84 -2.50
N TYR A 283 17.33 -20.73 -3.24
CA TYR A 283 18.22 -20.63 -4.40
C TYR A 283 19.71 -20.56 -4.02
N MET A 284 20.04 -19.97 -2.88
CA MET A 284 21.41 -19.87 -2.35
C MET A 284 21.85 -21.11 -1.57
N LYS A 285 20.95 -22.07 -1.36
CA LYS A 285 21.18 -23.33 -0.62
C LYS A 285 21.62 -23.08 0.83
N ILE A 286 21.04 -22.05 1.46
CA ILE A 286 21.24 -21.73 2.86
C ILE A 286 20.39 -22.68 3.71
N PRO A 287 20.92 -23.27 4.80
CA PRO A 287 20.14 -24.15 5.67
C PRO A 287 18.89 -23.46 6.21
N PRO A 288 17.69 -24.09 6.16
CA PRO A 288 16.43 -23.48 6.61
C PRO A 288 16.41 -23.04 8.08
N LYS A 289 17.26 -23.67 8.92
CA LYS A 289 17.42 -23.30 10.34
C LYS A 289 18.07 -21.92 10.53
N VAL A 290 18.82 -21.43 9.54
CA VAL A 290 19.53 -20.14 9.59
C VAL A 290 18.68 -19.02 8.98
N THR A 291 17.68 -19.34 8.15
CA THR A 291 16.76 -18.37 7.52
C THR A 291 15.56 -17.98 8.40
N LEU A 292 15.44 -18.58 9.58
CA LEU A 292 14.34 -18.36 10.53
C LEU A 292 14.40 -17.04 11.34
N PRO A 293 15.58 -16.42 11.58
CA PRO A 293 15.69 -15.14 12.26
C PRO A 293 16.12 -13.96 11.36
N SER A 294 16.18 -14.12 10.03
CA SER A 294 16.51 -13.06 9.07
C SER A 294 15.26 -12.47 8.43
#